data_AF-F9Q8T6-F1
#
_entry.id   AF-F9Q8T6-F1
#
_cell.length_a   1.000
_cell.length_b   1.000
_cell.length_c   1.000
_cell.angle_alpha   90.00
_cell.angle_beta   90.00
_cell.angle_gamma   90.00
#
_symmetry.space_group_name_H-M   'P 1'
#
loop_
_entity.id
_entity.type
_entity.pdbx_description
1 polymer ?
#
loop_
_entity_poly.entity_id
_entity_poly.type
_entity_poly.pdbx_seq_one_letter_code
_entity_poly.pdbx_strand_id
1 'polypeptide(L)'
;MLTWIGNGAPVLIARALDWAKVQTGRELSEAKIEQVKERFHFHYAENLCNISRLYPNVKETLQYLKEQGYLLAVVTNKPTRHVLPVLEAFGIESFLVKC
;
A
#
# COMPACT_ATOMS: atom_id res chain seq x y z
N MET A 1 15.63 11.23 -3.74
CA MET A 1 15.55 10.58 -2.42
C MET A 1 14.10 10.15 -2.20
N LEU A 2 13.80 8.86 -2.09
CA LEU A 2 12.43 8.34 -1.87
C LEU A 2 12.09 8.46 -0.38
N THR A 3 11.74 9.66 0.08
CA THR A 3 11.51 9.93 1.52
C THR A 3 10.25 9.26 2.07
N TRP A 4 9.26 8.99 1.23
CA TRP A 4 7.92 8.53 1.63
C TRP A 4 7.57 7.10 1.19
N ILE A 5 8.47 6.41 0.50
CA ILE A 5 8.23 5.07 -0.05
C ILE A 5 9.12 4.04 0.66
N GLY A 6 8.57 2.86 0.93
CA GLY A 6 9.27 1.74 1.57
C GLY A 6 8.98 1.58 3.06
N ASN A 7 9.41 0.46 3.64
CA ASN A 7 9.35 0.13 5.09
C ASN A 7 7.95 0.06 5.75
N GLY A 8 6.88 0.16 4.95
CA GLY A 8 5.51 -0.05 5.41
C GLY A 8 4.90 1.13 6.18
N ALA A 9 3.63 0.97 6.55
CA ALA A 9 2.83 2.01 7.19
C ALA A 9 3.41 2.54 8.51
N PRO A 10 3.99 1.72 9.42
CA PRO A 10 4.53 2.24 10.69
C PRO A 10 5.65 3.27 10.48
N VAL A 11 6.58 3.00 9.56
CA VAL A 11 7.68 3.92 9.24
C VAL A 11 7.17 5.16 8.51
N LEU A 12 6.18 5.01 7.63
CA LEU A 12 5.52 6.15 6.99
C LEU A 12 4.88 7.09 8.02
N ILE A 13 4.13 6.54 8.98
CA ILE A 13 3.45 7.32 10.02
C ILE A 13 4.48 8.00 10.93
N ALA A 14 5.53 7.29 11.35
CA ALA A 14 6.59 7.88 12.17
C ALA A 14 7.26 9.08 11.48
N ARG A 15 7.65 8.92 10.20
CA ARG A 15 8.22 10.01 9.39
C ARG A 15 7.27 11.19 9.24
N ALA A 16 5.98 10.93 9.05
CA ALA A 16 4.96 11.98 8.94
C ALA A 16 4.81 12.75 10.26
N LEU A 17 4.85 12.05 11.40
CA LEU A 17 4.78 12.66 12.73
C LEU A 17 6.02 13.49 13.04
N ASP A 18 7.22 12.97 12.74
CA ASP A 18 8.47 13.72 12.90
C ASP A 18 8.49 14.98 12.03
N TRP A 19 8.07 14.85 10.77
CA TRP A 19 7.93 15.98 9.87
C TRP A 19 6.95 17.02 10.43
N ALA A 20 5.77 16.59 10.89
CA ALA A 20 4.75 17.47 11.47
C ALA A 20 5.24 18.15 12.76
N LYS A 21 6.01 17.45 13.59
CA LYS A 21 6.65 18.02 14.79
C LYS A 21 7.59 19.17 14.42
N VAL A 22 8.42 19.00 13.39
CA VAL A 22 9.31 20.07 12.89
C VAL A 22 8.51 21.29 12.39
N GLN A 23 7.39 21.07 11.69
CA GLN A 23 6.59 22.17 11.14
C GLN A 23 5.78 22.93 12.20
N THR A 24 5.31 22.23 13.23
CA THR A 24 4.31 22.78 14.17
C THR A 24 4.85 23.03 15.58
N GLY A 25 6.02 22.46 15.92
CA GLY A 25 6.55 22.44 17.29
C GLY A 25 5.74 21.57 18.26
N ARG A 26 4.72 20.83 17.78
CA ARG A 26 3.82 20.03 18.62
C ARG A 26 4.31 18.59 18.70
N GLU A 27 4.34 18.07 19.91
CA GLU A 27 4.63 16.66 20.19
C GLU A 27 3.35 15.94 20.62
N LEU A 28 3.11 14.76 20.05
CA LEU A 28 1.97 13.92 20.42
C LEU A 28 2.37 12.97 21.54
N SER A 29 1.44 12.72 22.46
CA SER A 29 1.59 11.61 23.41
C SER A 29 1.48 10.26 22.70
N GLU A 30 2.05 9.21 23.28
CA GLU A 30 1.96 7.85 22.74
C GLU A 30 0.51 7.42 22.46
N ALA A 31 -0.41 7.71 23.39
CA ALA A 31 -1.83 7.43 23.20
C ALA A 31 -2.43 8.12 21.96
N LYS A 32 -2.02 9.36 21.64
CA LYS A 32 -2.46 10.06 20.42
C LYS A 32 -1.82 9.46 19.17
N ILE A 33 -0.57 9.02 19.26
CA ILE A 33 0.12 8.34 18.16
C ILE A 33 -0.61 7.04 17.80
N GLU A 34 -1.02 6.24 18.79
CA GLU A 34 -1.81 5.03 18.55
C GLU A 34 -3.15 5.33 17.89
N GLN A 35 -3.87 6.38 18.34
CA GLN A 35 -5.10 6.82 17.69
C GLN A 35 -4.88 7.26 16.22
N VAL A 36 -3.75 7.91 15.91
CA VAL A 36 -3.40 8.28 14.53
C VAL A 36 -3.15 7.03 13.69
N LYS A 37 -2.46 6.01 14.21
CA LYS A 37 -2.22 4.75 13.51
C LYS A 37 -3.52 4.02 13.20
N GLU A 38 -4.42 3.94 14.17
CA GLU A 38 -5.74 3.32 14.01
C GLU A 38 -6.55 4.03 12.92
N ARG A 39 -6.63 5.36 12.99
CA ARG A 39 -7.33 6.18 11.98
C ARG A 39 -6.70 6.04 10.59
N PHE A 40 -5.38 6.01 10.50
CA PHE A 40 -4.69 5.77 9.23
C PHE A 40 -5.10 4.44 8.63
N HIS A 41 -5.10 3.36 9.42
CA HIS A 41 -5.48 2.04 8.94
C HIS A 41 -6.96 1.97 8.51
N PHE A 42 -7.85 2.59 9.27
CA PHE A 42 -9.27 2.70 8.91
C PHE A 42 -9.44 3.40 7.55
N HIS A 43 -8.92 4.62 7.39
CA HIS A 43 -9.05 5.36 6.14
C HIS A 43 -8.33 4.69 4.98
N TYR A 44 -7.18 4.06 5.22
CA TYR A 44 -6.46 3.33 4.18
C TYR A 44 -7.26 2.15 3.64
N ALA A 45 -7.95 1.40 4.52
CA ALA A 45 -8.80 0.28 4.13
C ALA A 45 -10.01 0.74 3.30
N GLU A 46 -10.69 1.79 3.73
CA GLU A 46 -11.88 2.35 3.05
C GLU A 46 -11.57 2.99 1.70
N ASN A 47 -10.30 3.32 1.42
CA ASN A 47 -9.90 4.08 0.24
C ASN A 47 -8.89 3.36 -0.67
N LEU A 48 -8.75 2.04 -0.54
CA LEU A 48 -7.71 1.24 -1.22
C LEU A 48 -7.61 1.48 -2.73
N CYS A 49 -8.75 1.65 -3.41
CA CYS A 49 -8.83 1.74 -4.88
C CYS A 49 -9.65 2.93 -5.39
N ASN A 50 -9.95 3.93 -4.54
CA ASN A 50 -10.84 5.03 -4.93
C ASN A 50 -10.22 5.88 -6.05
N ILE A 51 -8.96 6.26 -5.88
CA ILE A 51 -8.23 7.10 -6.85
C ILE A 51 -7.14 6.30 -7.58
N SER A 52 -6.61 5.25 -6.95
CA SER A 52 -5.54 4.44 -7.50
C SER A 52 -5.92 3.82 -8.84
N ARG A 53 -4.93 3.72 -9.72
CA ARG A 53 -5.02 3.05 -11.02
C ARG A 53 -3.80 2.16 -11.19
N LEU A 54 -3.94 1.11 -11.99
CA LEU A 54 -2.76 0.41 -12.50
C LEU A 54 -1.90 1.39 -13.30
N TYR A 55 -0.58 1.21 -13.23
CA TYR A 55 0.30 1.89 -14.17
C TYR A 55 -0.03 1.47 -15.60
N PRO A 56 0.27 2.32 -16.60
CA PRO A 56 0.02 1.99 -18.01
C PRO A 56 0.60 0.62 -18.38
N ASN A 57 -0.17 -0.15 -19.15
CA ASN A 57 0.22 -1.46 -19.71
C ASN A 57 0.41 -2.61 -18.70
N VAL A 58 0.16 -2.42 -17.40
CA VAL A 58 0.37 -3.48 -16.39
C VAL A 58 -0.49 -4.71 -16.69
N LYS A 59 -1.77 -4.52 -17.01
CA LYS A 59 -2.70 -5.64 -17.20
C LYS A 59 -2.34 -6.45 -18.44
N GLU A 60 -2.09 -5.74 -19.54
CA GLU A 60 -1.69 -6.29 -20.84
C GLU A 60 -0.37 -7.05 -20.73
N THR A 61 0.60 -6.50 -19.99
CA THR A 61 1.90 -7.14 -19.77
C THR A 61 1.76 -8.41 -18.92
N LEU A 62 0.97 -8.38 -17.84
CA LEU A 62 0.73 -9.56 -17.00
C LEU A 62 0.04 -10.67 -17.79
N GLN A 63 -0.94 -10.31 -18.63
CA GLN A 63 -1.62 -11.26 -19.50
C GLN A 63 -0.63 -11.90 -20.49
N TYR A 64 0.16 -11.09 -21.20
CA TYR A 64 1.15 -11.58 -22.16
C TYR A 64 2.14 -12.54 -21.50
N LEU A 65 2.70 -12.18 -20.34
CA LEU A 65 3.65 -13.04 -19.63
C LEU A 65 3.01 -14.37 -19.19
N LYS A 66 1.76 -14.35 -18.76
CA LYS A 66 1.04 -15.58 -18.42
C LYS A 66 0.82 -16.47 -19.65
N GLU A 67 0.47 -15.90 -20.79
CA GLU A 67 0.30 -16.63 -22.06
C GLU A 67 1.62 -17.26 -22.55
N GLN A 68 2.77 -16.67 -22.20
CA GLN A 68 4.09 -17.26 -22.44
C GLN A 68 4.48 -18.38 -21.45
N GLY A 69 3.63 -18.68 -20.46
CA GLY A 69 3.84 -19.77 -19.50
C GLY A 69 4.67 -19.39 -18.26
N TYR A 70 4.89 -18.09 -18.00
CA TYR A 70 5.57 -17.67 -16.77
C TYR A 70 4.68 -17.78 -15.54
N LEU A 71 5.27 -18.19 -14.41
CA LEU A 71 4.66 -18.05 -13.10
C LEU A 71 4.84 -16.62 -12.59
N LEU A 72 3.75 -15.96 -12.23
CA LEU A 72 3.74 -14.58 -11.77
C LEU A 72 3.32 -14.53 -10.31
N ALA A 73 4.06 -13.79 -9.48
CA ALA A 73 3.77 -13.62 -8.05
C ALA A 73 3.92 -12.15 -7.65
N VAL A 74 3.21 -11.72 -6.61
CA VAL A 74 3.35 -10.39 -6.01
C VAL A 74 4.07 -10.49 -4.67
N VAL A 75 5.15 -9.74 -4.53
CA VAL A 75 5.89 -9.57 -3.27
C VAL A 75 5.78 -8.12 -2.84
N THR A 76 5.18 -7.87 -1.68
CA THR A 76 4.90 -6.51 -1.20
C THR A 76 4.96 -6.41 0.33
N ASN A 77 5.39 -5.25 0.82
CA ASN A 77 5.32 -4.91 2.25
C ASN A 77 3.90 -4.50 2.70
N LYS A 78 2.92 -4.54 1.80
CA LYS A 78 1.52 -4.23 2.10
C LYS A 78 0.91 -5.37 2.94
N PRO A 79 0.19 -5.08 4.03
CA PRO A 79 -0.45 -6.12 4.83
C PRO A 79 -1.37 -7.02 3.99
N THR A 80 -1.30 -8.34 4.19
CA THR A 80 -2.01 -9.36 3.40
C THR A 80 -3.50 -9.05 3.22
N ARG A 81 -4.17 -8.60 4.29
CA ARG A 81 -5.59 -8.20 4.27
C ARG A 81 -5.96 -7.14 3.23
N HIS A 82 -4.99 -6.38 2.74
CA HIS A 82 -5.21 -5.33 1.74
C HIS A 82 -4.73 -5.73 0.34
N VAL A 83 -4.01 -6.86 0.19
CA VAL A 83 -3.45 -7.26 -1.10
C VAL A 83 -4.53 -7.83 -2.01
N LEU A 84 -5.25 -8.86 -1.56
CA LEU A 84 -6.29 -9.51 -2.36
C LEU A 84 -7.37 -8.53 -2.85
N PRO A 85 -7.97 -7.66 -2.00
CA PRO A 85 -8.98 -6.71 -2.47
C PRO A 85 -8.47 -5.76 -3.56
N VAL A 86 -7.19 -5.39 -3.52
CA VAL A 86 -6.58 -4.52 -4.54
C VAL A 86 -6.39 -5.27 -5.87
N LEU A 87 -5.91 -6.51 -5.81
CA LEU A 87 -5.72 -7.34 -7.01
C LEU A 87 -7.04 -7.67 -7.69
N GLU A 88 -8.09 -7.95 -6.91
CA GLU A 88 -9.45 -8.18 -7.38
C GLU A 88 -10.06 -6.91 -7.99
N ALA A 89 -9.97 -5.76 -7.29
CA ALA A 89 -10.50 -4.49 -7.77
C ALA A 89 -9.88 -4.05 -9.11
N PHE A 90 -8.62 -4.39 -9.36
CA PHE A 90 -7.95 -4.12 -10.63
C PHE A 90 -8.03 -5.27 -11.65
N GLY A 91 -8.66 -6.39 -11.28
CA GLY A 91 -8.88 -7.55 -12.15
C GLY A 91 -7.57 -8.19 -12.62
N ILE A 92 -6.58 -8.29 -11.72
CA ILE A 92 -5.26 -8.89 -11.99
C ILE A 92 -4.93 -10.06 -11.07
N GLU A 93 -5.78 -10.38 -10.09
CA GLU A 93 -5.59 -11.53 -9.18
C GLU A 93 -5.39 -12.84 -9.97
N SER A 94 -6.20 -13.06 -11.00
CA SER A 94 -6.18 -14.30 -11.78
C SER A 94 -4.89 -14.51 -12.57
N PHE A 95 -4.06 -13.48 -12.75
CA PHE A 95 -2.76 -13.62 -13.42
C PHE A 95 -1.68 -14.20 -12.51
N LEU A 96 -1.88 -14.15 -11.19
CA LEU A 96 -0.88 -14.46 -10.19
C LEU A 96 -1.08 -15.86 -9.61
N VAL A 97 0.01 -16.49 -9.17
CA VAL A 97 -0.05 -17.73 -8.40
C VAL A 97 -0.60 -17.45 -7.00
N LYS A 98 -1.42 -18.37 -6.48
CA LYS A 98 -1.87 -18.33 -5.09
C LYS A 98 -0.76 -18.88 -4.20
N CYS A 99 -0.27 -18.04 -3.28
CA CYS A 99 0.68 -18.44 -2.24
C CYS A 99 -0.04 -18.95 -0.99
#